data_AF-A0A1H7P3J1-F1
#
_entry.id   AF-A0A1H7P3J1-F1
#
_cell.length_a   1.000
_cell.length_b   1.000
_cell.length_c   1.000
_cell.angle_alpha   90.00
_cell.angle_beta   90.00
_cell.angle_gamma   90.00
#
_symmetry.space_group_name_H-M   'P 1'
#
loop_
_entity.id
_entity.type
_entity.pdbx_description
1 polymer ?
#
loop_
_entity_poly.entity_id
_entity_poly.type
_entity_poly.pdbx_seq_one_letter_code
_entity_poly.pdbx_strand_id
1 'polypeptide(L)' 'MTHRIFEGWHSHGRRVAVATKVSNADWARLPHCRSVMLAEGGKLFFTGKACKRGHVSPRNEHGDCTQCHLMRLAERRDAF' A
#
# COMPACT_ATOMS: atom_id res chain seq x y z
N MET A 1 -16.51 13.71 -5.93
CA MET A 1 -15.27 13.67 -5.12
C MET A 1 -15.55 12.92 -3.83
N THR A 2 -14.81 11.84 -3.55
CA THR A 2 -14.84 11.21 -2.22
C THR A 2 -13.98 12.05 -1.27
N HIS A 3 -14.62 12.74 -0.33
CA HIS A 3 -13.89 13.47 0.71
C HIS A 3 -13.38 12.46 1.74
N ARG A 4 -12.06 12.24 1.77
CA ARG A 4 -11.42 11.40 2.79
C ARG A 4 -11.21 12.21 4.05
N ILE A 5 -11.45 11.58 5.20
CA ILE A 5 -11.05 12.16 6.49
C ILE A 5 -9.52 12.28 6.49
N PHE A 6 -9.03 13.51 6.66
CA PHE A 6 -7.61 13.80 6.72
C PHE A 6 -7.08 13.47 8.12
N GLU A 7 -6.23 12.44 8.24
CA GLU A 7 -5.61 12.00 9.52
C GLU A 7 -4.52 12.97 10.05
N GLY A 8 -4.38 14.16 9.46
CA GLY A 8 -3.40 15.16 9.85
C GLY A 8 -2.09 15.15 9.02
N TRP A 9 -1.39 16.28 9.06
CA TRP A 9 -0.16 16.53 8.29
C TRP A 9 1.00 15.61 8.67
N HIS A 10 1.14 15.22 9.93
CA HIS A 10 2.20 14.30 10.37
C HIS A 10 2.05 12.90 9.76
N SER A 11 0.82 12.36 9.80
CA SER A 11 0.50 11.04 9.25
C SER A 11 0.67 11.01 7.73
N HIS A 12 0.20 12.07 7.06
CA HIS A 12 0.40 12.25 5.62
C HIS A 12 1.88 12.38 5.26
N GLY A 13 2.63 13.25 5.94
CA GLY A 13 4.06 13.46 5.72
C GLY A 13 4.89 12.19 5.90
N ARG A 14 4.58 11.36 6.90
CA ARG A 14 5.23 10.06 7.09
C ARG A 14 5.00 9.13 5.90
N ARG A 15 3.75 9.03 5.40
CA ARG A 15 3.44 8.20 4.21
C ARG A 15 4.17 8.72 2.97
N VAL A 16 4.15 10.03 2.74
CA VAL A 16 4.86 10.65 1.62
C VAL A 16 6.36 10.39 1.70
N ALA A 17 7.00 10.58 2.85
CA ALA A 17 8.43 10.33 3.01
C ALA A 17 8.79 8.86 2.69
N VAL A 18 7.99 7.91 3.18
CA VAL A 18 8.18 6.48 2.91
C VAL A 18 7.96 6.17 1.43
N ALA A 19 6.93 6.73 0.80
CA ALA A 19 6.60 6.56 -0.61
C ALA A 19 7.67 7.17 -1.54
N THR A 20 8.22 8.33 -1.19
CA THR A 20 9.32 8.96 -1.91
C THR A 20 10.61 8.16 -1.78
N LYS A 21 10.89 7.54 -0.62
CA LYS A 21 12.08 6.69 -0.43
C LYS A 21 12.10 5.47 -1.37
N VAL A 22 10.93 4.98 -1.77
CA VAL A 22 10.75 3.88 -2.72
C VAL A 22 10.47 4.37 -4.15
N SER A 23 10.78 5.63 -4.43
CA SER A 23 10.62 6.29 -5.74
C SER A 23 9.19 6.24 -6.30
N ASN A 24 8.18 6.12 -5.44
CA ASN A 24 6.77 6.01 -5.83
C ASN A 24 5.90 6.91 -4.96
N ALA A 25 6.04 8.23 -5.11
CA ALA A 25 5.29 9.23 -4.34
C ALA A 25 3.77 9.09 -4.49
N ASP A 26 3.28 8.55 -5.61
CA ASP A 26 1.85 8.33 -5.86
C ASP A 26 1.18 7.38 -4.85
N TRP A 27 1.93 6.51 -4.19
CA TRP A 27 1.36 5.63 -3.17
C TRP A 27 0.80 6.39 -1.97
N ALA A 28 1.24 7.62 -1.71
CA ALA A 28 0.67 8.48 -0.67
C ALA A 28 -0.77 8.93 -0.97
N ARG A 29 -1.22 8.81 -2.23
CA ARG A 29 -2.60 9.09 -2.67
C ARG A 29 -3.54 7.90 -2.44
N LEU A 30 -3.02 6.73 -2.11
CA LEU A 30 -3.87 5.57 -1.81
C LEU A 30 -4.58 5.73 -0.46
N PRO A 31 -5.71 5.04 -0.25
CA PRO A 31 -6.35 4.93 1.05
C PRO A 31 -5.36 4.48 2.12
N HIS A 32 -5.48 5.04 3.33
CA HIS A 32 -4.55 4.76 4.41
C HIS A 32 -4.81 3.42 5.12
N CYS A 33 -6.03 2.90 5.02
CA CYS A 33 -6.45 1.65 5.65
C CYS A 33 -7.41 0.85 4.77
N ARG A 34 -7.58 -0.43 5.12
CA ARG A 34 -8.44 -1.38 4.41
C ARG A 34 -9.90 -0.94 4.38
N SER A 35 -10.44 -0.43 5.48
CA SER A 35 -11.85 -0.02 5.55
C SER A 35 -12.15 1.12 4.57
N VAL A 36 -11.28 2.14 4.50
CA VAL A 36 -11.43 3.25 3.55
C VAL A 36 -11.27 2.77 2.12
N MET A 37 -10.33 1.86 1.85
CA MET A 37 -10.20 1.24 0.52
C MET A 37 -11.47 0.50 0.10
N LEU A 38 -12.05 -0.33 0.98
CA LEU A 38 -13.29 -1.07 0.70
C LEU A 38 -14.47 -0.12 0.49
N ALA A 39 -14.58 0.94 1.29
CA ALA A 39 -15.62 1.96 1.13
C ALA A 39 -15.54 2.69 -0.21
N GLU A 40 -14.33 2.86 -0.75
CA GLU A 40 -14.10 3.47 -2.08
C GLU A 40 -14.18 2.47 -3.24
N GLY A 41 -14.33 1.16 -2.96
CA GLY A 41 -14.25 0.12 -3.99
C GLY A 41 -12.85 -0.03 -4.59
N GLY A 42 -11.82 0.43 -3.88
CA GLY A 42 -10.42 0.27 -4.28
C GLY A 42 -9.89 -1.14 -4.03
N LYS A 43 -8.78 -1.48 -4.67
CA LYS A 43 -8.10 -2.78 -4.52
C LYS A 43 -6.82 -2.73 -3.68
N LEU A 44 -6.28 -1.52 -3.51
CA LEU A 44 -4.98 -1.29 -2.86
C LEU A 44 -5.08 -0.17 -1.82
N PHE A 45 -4.35 -0.34 -0.72
CA PHE A 45 -4.20 0.68 0.32
C PHE A 45 -2.74 0.79 0.75
N PHE A 46 -2.35 1.97 1.23
CA PHE A 46 -0.98 2.25 1.66
C PHE A 46 -0.95 2.85 3.07
N THR A 47 -0.46 2.04 4.02
CA THR A 47 -0.31 2.44 5.42
C THR A 47 1.00 3.16 5.72
N GLY A 48 1.98 3.11 4.80
CA GLY A 48 3.36 3.54 5.07
C GLY A 48 4.16 2.59 5.99
N LYS A 49 3.60 1.44 6.37
CA LYS A 49 4.29 0.43 7.18
C LYS A 49 4.90 -0.66 6.28
N ALA A 50 6.16 -0.98 6.53
CA ALA A 50 6.83 -2.10 5.87
C ALA A 50 6.13 -3.44 6.15
N CYS A 51 6.20 -4.37 5.20
CA CYS A 51 5.77 -5.75 5.36
C CYS A 51 6.69 -6.52 6.31
N LYS A 52 6.26 -7.70 6.78
CA LYS A 52 7.09 -8.61 7.59
C LYS A 52 8.42 -8.98 6.90
N ARG A 53 8.44 -8.99 5.56
CA ARG A 53 9.63 -9.22 4.74
C ARG A 53 10.47 -7.95 4.46
N GLY A 54 10.12 -6.82 5.08
CA GLY A 54 10.81 -5.52 4.88
C GLY A 54 10.34 -4.71 3.67
N HIS A 55 9.47 -5.28 2.82
CA HIS A 55 8.94 -4.58 1.64
C HIS A 55 8.11 -3.35 2.01
N VAL A 56 8.42 -2.21 1.38
CA VAL A 56 7.61 -1.01 1.45
C VAL A 56 6.81 -0.93 0.16
N SER A 57 5.57 -1.43 0.20
CA SER A 57 4.68 -1.42 -0.96
C SER A 57 3.21 -1.32 -0.52
N PRO A 58 2.29 -0.93 -1.41
CA PRO A 58 0.86 -1.02 -1.16
C PRO A 58 0.45 -2.45 -0.79
N ARG A 59 -0.62 -2.54 0.01
CA ARG A 59 -1.22 -3.80 0.44
C ARG A 59 -2.53 -4.01 -0.31
N ASN A 60 -2.84 -5.27 -0.60
CA ASN A 60 -4.11 -5.67 -1.19
C ASN A 60 -5.20 -5.84 -0.12
N GLU A 61 -6.44 -6.06 -0.56
CA GLU A 61 -7.59 -6.33 0.31
C GLU A 61 -7.44 -7.50 1.27
N HIS A 62 -6.54 -8.45 0.96
CA HIS A 62 -6.22 -9.60 1.80
C HIS A 62 -5.09 -9.32 2.81
N GLY A 63 -4.48 -8.13 2.78
CA GLY A 63 -3.40 -7.71 3.69
C GLY A 63 -1.97 -8.06 3.24
N ASP A 64 -1.84 -8.76 2.11
CA ASP A 64 -0.56 -9.07 1.46
C ASP A 64 0.03 -7.83 0.80
N CYS A 65 1.36 -7.70 0.88
CA CYS A 65 2.08 -6.66 0.15
C CYS A 65 2.16 -7.02 -1.34
N THR A 66 2.03 -6.04 -2.25
CA THR A 66 2.10 -6.29 -3.70
C THR A 66 3.41 -6.97 -4.13
N GLN A 67 4.56 -6.60 -3.55
CA GLN A 67 5.84 -7.29 -3.82
C GLN A 67 5.83 -8.76 -3.36
N CYS A 68 5.23 -9.04 -2.21
CA CYS A 68 5.08 -10.39 -1.67
C CYS A 68 4.20 -11.25 -2.58
N HIS A 69 3.14 -10.64 -3.11
CA HIS A 69 2.22 -11.29 -4.04
C HIS A 69 2.92 -11.62 -5.36
N LEU A 70 3.72 -10.69 -5.89
CA LEU A 70 4.51 -10.90 -7.10
C LEU A 70 5.56 -12.00 -6.92
N MET A 71 6.28 -12.04 -5.79
CA MET A 71 7.20 -13.14 -5.49
C MET A 71 6.48 -14.50 -5.51
N ARG A 72 5.32 -14.60 -4.86
CA ARG A 72 4.51 -15.83 -4.84
C ARG A 72 3.99 -16.23 -6.24
N LEU A 73 3.79 -15.27 -7.13
CA LEU A 73 3.41 -15.53 -8.52
C LEU A 73 4.62 -16.01 -9.35
N ALA A 74 5.80 -15.40 -9.14
CA ALA A 74 7.04 -15.82 -9.78
C ALA A 74 7.44 -17.24 -9.36
N GLU A 75 7.42 -17.54 -8.05
CA GLU A 75 7.67 -18.87 -7.50
C GLU A 75 6.77 -19.95 -8.13
N ARG A 76 5.51 -19.63 -8.45
CA ARG A 76 4.58 -20.56 -9.13
C ARG A 76 4.88 -20.73 -10.62
N ARG A 77 5.45 -19.72 -11.27
CA ARG A 77 5.80 -19.75 -12.69
C ARG A 77 7.03 -20.61 -12.94
N ASP A 78 8.00 -20.57 -12.02
CA ASP A 78 9.25 -21.32 -12.12
C ASP A 78 9.10 -22.81 -11.70
N ALA A 79 7.90 -23.24 -11.33
CA ALA A 79 7.58 -24.62 -10.96
C ALA A 79 7.14 -25.51 -12.15
N PHE A 80 7.25 -25.00 -13.38
CA PHE A 80 6.97 -25.70 -14.64
C PHE A 80 8.19 -25.68 -15.55
#